data_AF-A0A1G3I9K1-F1
#
_entry.id   AF-A0A1G3I9K1-F1
#
_cell.length_a   1.000
_cell.length_b   1.000
_cell.length_c   1.000
_cell.angle_alpha   90.00
_cell.angle_beta   90.00
_cell.angle_gamma   90.00
#
_symmetry.space_group_name_H-M   'P 1'
#
loop_
_entity.id
_entity.type
_entity.pdbx_description
1 polymer ?
#
loop_
_entity_poly.entity_id
_entity_poly.type
_entity_poly.pdbx_seq_one_letter_code
_entity_poly.pdbx_strand_id
1 'polypeptide(L)' 'MATQLELARHRLFDEDALYVANIKLFPGSKRDATAEEVAQEINKAIAQVEAGDFDNVDDFNDC' A
#
# COMPACT_ATOMS: atom_id res chain seq x y z
N MET A 1 9.66 0.82 19.65
CA MET A 1 8.61 1.26 18.71
C MET A 1 8.94 0.63 17.38
N ALA A 2 8.04 -0.15 16.79
CA ALA A 2 8.30 -0.71 15.46
C ALA A 2 8.25 0.43 14.43
N THR A 3 9.24 0.48 13.54
CA THR A 3 9.28 1.47 12.44
C THR A 3 8.15 1.19 11.44
N GLN A 4 7.78 2.21 10.64
CA GLN A 4 6.78 2.01 9.58
C GLN A 4 7.24 0.94 8.58
N LEU A 5 8.55 0.85 8.35
CA LEU A 5 9.17 -0.15 7.50
C LEU A 5 9.00 -1.58 8.02
N GLU A 6 9.21 -1.78 9.32
CA GLU A 6 8.99 -3.09 9.94
C GLU A 6 7.52 -3.50 9.86
N LEU A 7 6.61 -2.58 10.17
CA LEU A 7 5.17 -2.85 10.07
C LEU A 7 4.74 -3.21 8.65
N ALA A 8 5.22 -2.47 7.64
CA ALA A 8 4.92 -2.75 6.24
C ALA A 8 5.47 -4.11 5.81
N ARG A 9 6.69 -4.45 6.24
CA ARG A 9 7.28 -5.77 5.96
C ARG A 9 6.41 -6.90 6.51
N HIS A 10 5.99 -6.79 7.77
CA HIS A 10 5.14 -7.81 8.40
C HIS A 10 3.80 -7.95 7.66
N ARG A 11 3.14 -6.85 7.31
CA ARG A 11 1.85 -6.87 6.58
C ARG A 11 1.93 -7.38 5.14
N LEU A 12 3.10 -7.31 4.52
CA LEU A 12 3.29 -7.76 3.12
C LEU A 12 3.78 -9.20 3.01
N PHE A 13 4.60 -9.68 3.96
CA PHE A 13 5.41 -10.88 3.77
C PHE A 13 5.38 -11.91 4.92
N ASP A 14 4.71 -11.65 6.04
CA ASP A 14 4.57 -12.68 7.10
C ASP A 14 3.66 -13.85 6.69
N GLU A 15 3.66 -14.92 7.48
CA GLU A 15 2.91 -16.15 7.17
C GLU A 15 1.38 -15.96 7.08
N ASP A 16 0.83 -14.94 7.75
CA ASP A 16 -0.59 -14.54 7.73
C ASP A 16 -0.83 -13.26 6.90
N ALA A 17 0.17 -12.80 6.16
CA ALA A 17 0.13 -11.54 5.42
C ALA A 17 -0.62 -11.65 4.08
N LEU A 18 -0.73 -10.52 3.38
CA LEU A 18 -1.34 -10.45 2.04
C LEU A 18 -0.58 -11.26 0.96
N TYR A 19 0.62 -11.78 1.24
CA TYR A 19 1.50 -12.47 0.28
C TYR A 19 1.58 -11.73 -1.06
N VAL A 20 1.93 -10.45 -0.99
CA VAL A 20 1.80 -9.58 -2.17
C VAL A 20 2.85 -9.96 -3.22
N ALA A 21 2.40 -10.65 -4.28
CA ALA A 21 3.26 -11.05 -5.40
C ALA A 21 3.35 -9.99 -6.51
N ASN A 22 2.40 -9.05 -6.58
CA ASN A 22 2.31 -8.04 -7.63
C ASN A 22 1.98 -6.67 -7.03
N ILE A 23 3.00 -5.82 -6.87
CA ILE A 23 2.84 -4.44 -6.40
C ILE A 23 2.90 -3.51 -7.61
N LYS A 24 1.84 -2.73 -7.83
CA LYS A 24 1.86 -1.62 -8.80
C LYS A 24 2.18 -0.33 -8.07
N LEU A 25 3.32 0.28 -8.43
CA LEU A 25 3.76 1.56 -7.88
C LEU A 25 3.46 2.66 -8.89
N PHE A 26 2.69 3.67 -8.48
CA PHE A 26 2.44 4.85 -9.28
C PHE A 26 3.25 6.01 -8.70
N PRO A 27 4.29 6.50 -9.40
CA PRO A 27 5.05 7.64 -8.92
C PRO A 27 4.15 8.88 -8.94
N GLY A 28 3.84 9.42 -7.76
CA GLY A 28 3.15 10.68 -7.61
C GLY A 28 4.03 11.89 -7.97
N SER A 29 3.55 13.09 -7.70
CA SER A 29 4.22 14.36 -8.07
C SER A 29 5.58 14.59 -7.40
N LYS A 30 5.99 13.76 -6.43
CA LYS A 30 7.30 13.81 -5.77
C LYS A 30 8.00 12.45 -5.96
N ARG A 31 9.20 12.49 -6.54
CA ARG A 31 10.03 11.30 -6.82
C ARG A 31 10.99 10.97 -5.68
N ASP A 32 11.25 11.92 -4.79
CA ASP A 32 12.08 11.75 -3.60
C ASP A 32 11.19 11.43 -2.41
N ALA A 33 11.06 10.14 -2.10
CA ALA A 33 10.42 9.65 -0.89
C ALA A 33 11.40 8.75 -0.15
N THR A 34 11.50 8.93 1.16
CA THR A 34 12.30 8.05 2.02
C THR A 34 11.61 6.70 2.18
N ALA A 35 12.38 5.67 2.56
CA ALA A 35 11.83 4.33 2.80
C ALA A 35 10.71 4.32 3.86
N GLU A 36 10.78 5.23 4.85
CA GLU A 36 9.73 5.35 5.87
C GLU A 36 8.45 5.97 5.32
N GLU A 37 8.55 6.99 4.46
CA GLU A 37 7.38 7.59 3.81
C GLU A 37 6.68 6.58 2.89
N VAL A 38 7.45 5.80 2.13
CA VAL A 38 6.89 4.73 1.30
C VAL A 38 6.21 3.66 2.15
N ALA A 39 6.84 3.24 3.24
CA ALA A 39 6.26 2.26 4.14
C ALA A 39 4.97 2.77 4.81
N GLN A 40 4.90 4.05 5.15
CA GLN A 40 3.71 4.67 5.69
C GLN A 40 2.54 4.64 4.70
N GLU A 41 2.79 4.97 3.43
CA GLU A 41 1.76 4.93 2.39
C GLU A 41 1.30 3.50 2.10
N ILE A 42 2.20 2.52 2.13
CA ILE A 42 1.85 1.09 2.03
C ILE A 42 0.93 0.68 3.19
N ASN A 43 1.32 1.01 4.44
CA ASN A 43 0.53 0.68 5.62
C ASN A 43 -0.87 1.30 5.56
N LYS A 44 -0.97 2.54 5.10
CA LYS A 44 -2.24 3.25 4.90
C LYS A 44 -3.10 2.58 3.85
N ALA A 45 -2.53 2.24 2.69
CA ALA A 45 -3.26 1.57 1.62
C ALA A 45 -3.80 0.21 2.07
N ILE A 46 -2.98 -0.59 2.78
CA ILE A 46 -3.42 -1.88 3.34
C ILE A 46 -4.56 -1.67 4.35
N ALA A 47 -4.45 -0.67 5.24
CA ALA A 47 -5.50 -0.40 6.21
C ALA A 47 -6.83 0.04 5.56
N GLN A 48 -6.78 0.84 4.48
CA GLN A 48 -7.96 1.19 3.69
C GLN A 48 -8.58 -0.05 3.05
N VAL A 49 -7.72 -0.95 2.55
CA VAL A 49 -8.16 -2.22 1.99
C VAL A 49 -8.88 -3.10 3.01
N GLU A 50 -8.29 -3.27 4.18
CA GLU A 50 -8.89 -4.03 5.28
C GLU A 50 -10.21 -3.40 5.78
N ALA A 51 -10.31 -2.07 5.72
CA ALA A 51 -11.51 -1.34 6.12
C ALA A 51 -12.67 -1.43 5.11
N GLY A 52 -12.44 -1.99 3.92
CA GLY A 52 -13.45 -2.00 2.86
C GLY A 52 -13.65 -0.65 2.16
N ASP A 53 -12.75 0.30 2.41
CA ASP A 53 -12.85 1.68 1.93
C ASP A 53 -12.09 1.81 0.61
N PHE A 54 -12.71 1.31 -0.46
CA PHE A 54 -12.19 1.41 -1.82
C PHE A 54 -13.25 1.98 -2.75
N ASP A 55 -12.86 2.94 -3.58
CA ASP A 55 -13.61 3.24 -4.79
C ASP A 55 -13.48 2.05 -5.75
N ASN A 56 -14.61 1.40 -6.04
CA ASN A 56 -14.68 0.43 -7.14
C ASN A 56 -14.47 1.20 -8.45
N VAL A 57 -13.27 1.11 -9.00
CA VAL A 57 -12.91 1.64 -10.32
C VAL A 57 -13.52 0.77 -11.43
N ASP A 58 -14.85 0.61 -11.44
CA ASP A 58 -15.59 -0.04 -12.53
C ASP A 58 -16.02 0.97 -13.63
N ASP A 59 -15.71 2.26 -13.46
CA ASP A 59 -16.09 3.33 -14.40
C ASP A 59 -14.94 3.74 -15.35
N PHE A 60 -14.24 2.76 -15.94
CA PHE A 60 -13.30 3.02 -17.04
C PHE A 60 -14.00 3.14 -18.41
N ASN A 61 -15.31 3.43 -18.43
CA ASN A 61 -16.14 3.37 -19.64
C ASN A 61 -16.99 4.63 -19.87
N ASP A 62 -16.41 5.82 -19.72
CA ASP A 62 -16.92 7.03 -20.39
C ASP A 62 -15.85 7.57 -21.35
N CYS A 63 -16.26 7.69 -22.61
CA CYS A 63 -15.46 7.91 -23.81
C CYS A 63 -14.98 9.36 -23.97
#